data_AF-A0A1G7RBN9-F1
#
_entry.id   AF-A0A1G7RBN9-F1
#
_cell.length_a   1.000
_cell.length_b   1.000
_cell.length_c   1.000
_cell.angle_alpha   90.00
_cell.angle_beta   90.00
_cell.angle_gamma   90.00
#
_symmetry.space_group_name_H-M   'P 1'
#
loop_
_entity.id
_entity.type
_entity.pdbx_description
1 polymer ?
#
loop_
_entity_poly.entity_id
_entity_poly.type
_entity_poly.pdbx_seq_one_letter_code
_entity_poly.pdbx_strand_id
1 'polypeptide(L)'
;MKLRTWLIPLLVMMMIIPMVGSPKAGAASAKEIQIYLDGALVPSDTSPYIKPKENVTMVPLRVISEGLGARVEWSQQTKTAVIQKDNNTLVLVIGKKTAEVNGEQVGLDVSVENVNGRTMVPIRFVSEQLGLQVIWNQSLRTITLVSSGPTNNGGEDDTTSEPSQPSQPSQPSKPSTGENGSGTSAKKEMRGVWVSTVSNLDWPSNKSYGNIESQKAEYIALLDDVQAMGMNAVFVQVRPSADAIYPSKLVPWSTYLTGTAGKDPGYDPLQFLIEETHRRGMEFHAWFNPFRASTGTDTTKLPANHVANEHPDWIVKFGGKLYINPGIPEAREHIISAIMEVVNGYDIDGVHLDDYFYPTGETASSKFNDDSTFYKYNSMKLSNKGDWRRDNINDFVQKLGGTVHQKKPNISYGISPYGVWRNQASDVTGSNTKASVSAYDSTYADVRKWIQNEWVDYVTPQIYWSMTRTIVRYDILADWWANEVKGTNVKLYIGHAPYKISTPEIGWNSAQEIIDQLKYNENISEISGSIFFSAKDLRRNPLGLIPLLQSYYVND
;
A
#
# COMPACT_ATOMS: atom_id res chain seq x y z
N MET A 1 55.87 57.76 29.98
CA MET A 1 55.30 59.08 29.64
C MET A 1 54.64 59.01 28.27
N LYS A 2 53.54 59.74 28.12
CA LYS A 2 52.60 59.74 27.00
C LYS A 2 53.22 60.26 25.69
N LEU A 3 52.68 59.73 24.58
CA LEU A 3 52.36 60.34 23.28
C LEU A 3 53.15 61.60 22.85
N ARG A 4 53.60 61.67 21.58
CA ARG A 4 52.78 62.13 20.43
C ARG A 4 53.59 62.20 19.11
N THR A 5 53.01 61.61 18.05
CA THR A 5 52.87 62.11 16.64
C THR A 5 54.06 62.62 15.82
N TRP A 6 54.11 62.22 14.54
CA TRP A 6 54.07 63.00 13.27
C TRP A 6 54.67 62.11 12.14
N LEU A 7 54.04 61.68 11.04
CA LEU A 7 53.28 62.31 9.93
C LEU A 7 54.10 62.32 8.59
N ILE A 8 53.55 61.62 7.58
CA ILE A 8 53.45 61.87 6.10
C ILE A 8 54.57 61.42 5.08
N PRO A 9 54.30 61.31 3.75
CA PRO A 9 54.11 60.02 3.01
C PRO A 9 54.82 59.95 1.61
N LEU A 10 54.53 58.95 0.77
CA LEU A 10 54.39 59.12 -0.70
C LEU A 10 53.64 57.96 -1.42
N LEU A 11 52.93 58.32 -2.50
CA LEU A 11 52.04 57.58 -3.42
C LEU A 11 52.61 56.31 -4.09
N VAL A 12 51.75 55.34 -4.47
CA VAL A 12 51.35 55.04 -5.88
C VAL A 12 50.03 54.21 -5.94
N MET A 13 49.15 54.73 -6.79
CA MET A 13 47.87 54.34 -7.42
C MET A 13 47.70 52.90 -7.97
N MET A 14 46.54 52.24 -7.69
CA MET A 14 45.75 51.46 -8.68
C MET A 14 44.37 50.99 -8.15
N MET A 15 43.36 51.11 -9.02
CA MET A 15 41.92 50.74 -8.97
C MET A 15 41.40 49.77 -7.88
N ILE A 16 40.39 50.21 -7.11
CA ILE A 16 39.32 49.35 -6.57
C ILE A 16 37.97 50.09 -6.67
N ILE A 17 37.05 49.52 -7.45
CA ILE A 17 35.63 49.87 -7.50
C ILE A 17 34.98 49.34 -6.21
N PRO A 18 34.26 50.13 -5.40
CA PRO A 18 33.47 49.57 -4.30
C PRO A 18 32.27 48.80 -4.86
N MET A 19 32.32 47.48 -4.76
CA MET A 19 31.16 46.59 -4.87
C MET A 19 30.13 47.02 -3.82
N VAL A 20 28.97 47.46 -4.28
CA VAL A 20 27.76 47.55 -3.46
C VAL A 20 27.45 46.13 -2.97
N GLY A 21 27.68 45.89 -1.67
CA GLY A 21 27.32 44.63 -1.03
C GLY A 21 25.81 44.42 -1.15
N SER A 22 25.40 43.36 -1.82
CA SER A 22 24.02 42.89 -1.79
C SER A 22 23.62 42.59 -0.34
N PRO A 23 22.40 42.91 0.09
CA PRO A 23 21.96 42.60 1.44
C PRO A 23 22.02 41.08 1.64
N LYS A 24 22.70 40.64 2.71
CA LYS A 24 22.61 39.26 3.19
C LYS A 24 21.14 38.96 3.44
N ALA A 25 20.58 38.05 2.64
CA ALA A 25 19.30 37.43 2.95
C ALA A 25 19.43 36.79 4.35
N GLY A 26 18.66 37.30 5.32
CA GLY A 26 18.52 36.66 6.61
C GLY A 26 17.99 35.24 6.38
N ALA A 27 18.70 34.24 6.90
CA ALA A 27 18.18 32.88 6.96
C ALA A 27 16.84 32.94 7.71
N ALA A 28 15.74 32.64 7.01
CA ALA A 28 14.45 32.49 7.65
C ALA A 28 14.57 31.39 8.70
N SER A 29 14.31 31.72 9.97
CA SER A 29 14.22 30.74 11.04
C SER A 29 13.15 29.71 10.66
N ALA A 30 13.50 28.43 10.67
CA ALA A 30 12.57 27.35 10.36
C ALA A 30 11.39 27.44 11.36
N LYS A 31 10.15 27.39 10.85
CA LYS A 31 8.96 27.41 11.72
C LYS A 31 9.06 26.28 12.75
N GLU A 32 8.82 26.58 14.03
CA GLU A 32 8.82 25.56 15.08
C GLU A 32 7.67 24.57 14.88
N ILE A 33 7.84 23.34 15.38
CA ILE A 33 6.80 22.32 15.29
C ILE A 33 5.75 22.58 16.37
N GLN A 34 4.49 22.74 15.96
CA GLN A 34 3.36 22.89 16.88
C GLN A 34 2.53 21.61 16.92
N ILE A 35 1.87 21.33 18.04
CA ILE A 35 1.09 20.11 18.26
C ILE A 35 -0.31 20.52 18.69
N TYR A 36 -1.34 19.96 18.07
CA TYR A 36 -2.73 20.19 18.41
C TYR A 36 -3.38 18.86 18.80
N LEU A 37 -4.17 18.81 19.87
CA LEU A 37 -5.07 17.69 20.20
C LEU A 37 -6.50 18.18 20.10
N ASP A 38 -7.32 17.53 19.27
CA ASP A 38 -8.74 17.87 19.07
C ASP A 38 -8.98 19.36 18.78
N GLY A 39 -8.03 19.96 18.04
CA GLY A 39 -8.05 21.39 17.68
C GLY A 39 -7.42 22.33 18.72
N ALA A 40 -7.08 21.87 19.93
CA ALA A 40 -6.43 22.67 20.97
C ALA A 40 -4.90 22.55 20.91
N LEU A 41 -4.17 23.68 21.00
CA LEU A 41 -2.71 23.69 21.02
C LEU A 41 -2.17 23.03 22.29
N VAL A 42 -1.29 22.03 22.13
CA VAL A 42 -0.57 21.35 23.20
C VAL A 42 0.77 22.08 23.44
N PRO A 43 0.98 22.68 24.61
CA PRO A 43 2.23 23.36 24.92
C PRO A 43 3.39 22.37 25.06
N SER A 44 4.60 22.80 24.70
CA SER A 44 5.83 22.01 24.83
C SER A 44 6.93 22.88 25.44
N ASP A 45 7.56 22.42 26.52
CA ASP A 45 8.66 23.12 27.21
C ASP A 45 10.02 22.92 26.52
N THR A 46 10.08 22.06 25.52
CA THR A 46 11.22 21.84 24.64
C THR A 46 10.72 21.59 23.23
N SER A 47 11.33 22.22 22.22
CA SER A 47 10.83 22.17 20.85
C SER A 47 10.83 20.73 20.31
N PRO A 48 9.69 20.22 19.80
CA PRO A 48 9.68 18.97 19.05
C PRO A 48 10.57 19.08 17.83
N TYR A 49 11.16 17.96 17.42
CA TYR A 49 12.03 17.93 16.24
C TYR A 49 11.77 16.68 15.41
N ILE A 50 12.09 16.74 14.13
CA ILE A 50 12.07 15.57 13.25
C ILE A 50 13.47 14.99 13.24
N LYS A 51 13.60 13.71 13.53
CA LYS A 51 14.88 13.02 13.40
C LYS A 51 15.17 12.81 11.91
N PRO A 52 16.22 13.42 11.33
CA PRO A 52 16.31 13.54 9.88
C PRO A 52 16.52 12.23 9.12
N LYS A 53 17.14 11.22 9.76
CA LYS A 53 17.43 9.93 9.10
C LYS A 53 16.20 9.03 9.04
N GLU A 54 15.43 9.01 10.12
CA GLU A 54 14.26 8.15 10.28
C GLU A 54 12.95 8.88 9.90
N ASN A 55 12.99 10.20 9.75
CA ASN A 55 11.84 11.08 9.49
C ASN A 55 10.71 10.91 10.52
N VAL A 56 11.09 10.71 11.78
CA VAL A 56 10.16 10.55 12.89
C VAL A 56 10.15 11.81 13.73
N THR A 57 8.96 12.34 14.02
CA THR A 57 8.84 13.46 14.95
C THR A 57 8.98 12.98 16.40
N MET A 58 9.93 13.60 17.10
CA MET A 58 10.27 13.35 18.48
C MET A 58 9.69 14.48 19.34
N VAL A 59 8.96 14.10 20.38
CA VAL A 59 8.33 15.03 21.33
C VAL A 59 8.81 14.75 22.75
N PRO A 60 8.86 15.76 23.64
CA PRO A 60 9.17 15.50 25.03
C PRO A 60 8.02 14.74 25.69
N LEU A 61 8.34 13.86 26.63
CA LEU A 61 7.38 13.01 27.33
C LEU A 61 6.24 13.81 28.01
N ARG A 62 6.50 15.07 28.40
CA ARG A 62 5.51 15.99 28.97
C ARG A 62 4.34 16.29 28.02
N VAL A 63 4.58 16.37 26.71
CA VAL A 63 3.51 16.54 25.69
C VAL A 63 2.53 15.37 25.75
N ILE A 64 3.01 14.17 26.09
CA ILE A 64 2.16 13.00 26.26
C ILE A 64 1.35 13.10 27.56
N SER A 65 1.97 13.51 28.68
CA SER A 65 1.26 13.56 29.96
C SER A 65 0.24 14.69 30.06
N GLU A 66 0.63 15.91 29.68
CA GLU A 66 -0.19 17.12 29.81
C GLU A 66 -1.10 17.31 28.60
N GLY A 67 -0.63 16.93 27.41
CA GLY A 67 -1.37 17.11 26.16
C GLY A 67 -2.36 15.98 25.88
N LEU A 68 -2.01 14.72 26.16
CA LEU A 68 -2.83 13.56 25.78
C LEU A 68 -3.64 12.96 26.95
N GLY A 69 -3.53 13.53 28.15
CA GLY A 69 -4.23 13.04 29.35
C GLY A 69 -3.71 11.70 29.87
N ALA A 70 -2.47 11.33 29.53
CA ALA A 70 -1.84 10.11 30.02
C ALA A 70 -1.09 10.36 31.35
N ARG A 71 -1.12 9.40 32.27
CA ARG A 71 -0.20 9.37 33.41
C ARG A 71 1.17 8.93 32.94
N VAL A 72 2.21 9.64 33.35
CA VAL A 72 3.59 9.30 32.99
C VAL A 72 4.44 9.15 34.25
N GLU A 73 5.17 8.05 34.35
CA GLU A 73 6.17 7.80 35.39
C GLU A 73 7.55 7.61 34.77
N TRP A 74 8.56 8.24 35.37
CA TRP A 74 9.95 8.14 34.91
C TRP A 74 10.84 7.52 35.99
N SER A 75 11.58 6.47 35.63
CA SER A 75 12.60 5.86 36.48
C SER A 75 14.00 6.20 35.97
N GLN A 76 14.73 7.02 36.74
CA GLN A 76 16.09 7.42 36.40
C GLN A 76 17.08 6.24 36.45
N GLN A 77 16.87 5.27 37.35
CA GLN A 77 17.76 4.13 37.56
C GLN A 77 17.74 3.17 36.37
N THR A 78 16.55 2.90 35.82
CA THR A 78 16.37 1.98 34.68
C THR A 78 16.28 2.71 33.34
N LYS A 79 16.25 4.06 33.35
CA LYS A 79 16.04 4.92 32.18
C LYS A 79 14.75 4.58 31.42
N THR A 80 13.68 4.38 32.18
CA THR A 80 12.39 3.87 31.70
C THR A 80 11.28 4.90 31.89
N ALA A 81 10.52 5.14 30.83
CA ALA A 81 9.27 5.89 30.83
C ALA A 81 8.10 4.92 30.79
N VAL A 82 7.21 4.98 31.78
CA VAL A 82 5.94 4.26 31.80
C VAL A 82 4.82 5.25 31.52
N ILE A 83 4.02 5.00 30.49
CA ILE A 83 2.92 5.87 30.05
C ILE A 83 1.63 5.06 30.18
N GLN A 84 0.64 5.58 30.90
CA GLN A 84 -0.63 4.92 31.14
C GLN A 84 -1.79 5.84 30.77
N LYS A 85 -2.73 5.36 29.98
CA LYS A 85 -3.98 6.06 29.69
C LYS A 85 -5.07 5.03 29.43
N ASP A 86 -6.22 5.21 30.06
CA ASP A 86 -7.32 4.25 30.06
C ASP A 86 -6.80 2.84 30.45
N ASN A 87 -6.96 1.83 29.58
CA ASN A 87 -6.47 0.46 29.82
C ASN A 87 -5.11 0.17 29.17
N ASN A 88 -4.44 1.16 28.59
CA ASN A 88 -3.17 0.98 27.89
C ASN A 88 -1.97 1.42 28.75
N THR A 89 -0.98 0.54 28.85
CA THR A 89 0.32 0.78 29.49
C THR A 89 1.43 0.62 28.46
N LEU A 90 2.26 1.64 28.31
CA LEU A 90 3.45 1.61 27.47
C LEU A 90 4.69 1.74 28.34
N VAL A 91 5.71 0.93 28.09
CA VAL A 91 7.02 1.02 28.76
C VAL A 91 8.08 1.26 27.70
N LEU A 92 8.75 2.41 27.75
CA LEU A 92 9.80 2.78 26.81
C LEU A 92 11.12 3.00 27.53
N VAL A 93 12.19 2.38 27.02
CA VAL A 93 13.54 2.47 27.60
C VAL A 93 14.46 3.27 26.66
N ILE A 94 15.19 4.25 27.20
CA ILE A 94 16.13 5.05 26.41
C ILE A 94 17.15 4.16 25.70
N GLY A 95 17.38 4.42 24.41
CA GLY A 95 18.34 3.72 23.57
C GLY A 95 17.87 2.37 23.01
N LYS A 96 16.67 1.89 23.41
CA LYS A 96 16.06 0.70 22.81
C LYS A 96 15.18 1.11 21.64
N LYS A 97 15.23 0.33 20.55
CA LYS A 97 14.30 0.42 19.40
C LYS A 97 13.07 -0.47 19.61
N THR A 98 12.73 -0.74 20.86
CA THR A 98 11.60 -1.57 21.27
C THR A 98 10.96 -0.92 22.48
N ALA A 99 9.64 -0.95 22.54
CA ALA A 99 8.84 -0.62 23.71
C ALA A 99 8.06 -1.86 24.16
N GLU A 100 7.52 -1.83 25.36
CA GLU A 100 6.48 -2.76 25.82
C GLU A 100 5.13 -2.05 25.72
N VAL A 101 4.11 -2.73 25.22
CA VAL A 101 2.72 -2.26 25.20
C VAL A 101 1.87 -3.36 25.83
N ASN A 102 1.25 -3.06 26.96
CA ASN A 102 0.41 -3.99 27.73
C ASN A 102 1.07 -5.34 28.04
N GLY A 103 2.39 -5.36 28.30
CA GLY A 103 3.15 -6.59 28.55
C GLY A 103 3.86 -7.17 27.32
N GLU A 104 3.56 -6.70 26.11
CA GLU A 104 4.10 -7.24 24.86
C GLU A 104 5.15 -6.33 24.22
N GLN A 105 6.21 -6.92 23.66
CA GLN A 105 7.28 -6.14 23.03
C GLN A 105 6.92 -5.70 21.62
N VAL A 106 6.97 -4.39 21.36
CA VAL A 106 6.66 -3.75 20.07
C VAL A 106 7.89 -2.98 19.55
N GLY A 107 8.13 -3.04 18.24
CA GLY A 107 9.22 -2.30 17.60
C GLY A 107 8.95 -0.80 17.54
N LEU A 108 10.02 0.00 17.62
CA LEU A 108 10.01 1.44 17.40
C LEU A 108 10.80 1.78 16.13
N ASP A 109 10.23 2.65 15.29
CA ASP A 109 10.91 3.19 14.10
C ASP A 109 12.22 3.92 14.49
N VAL A 110 12.23 4.51 15.68
CA VAL A 110 13.40 5.17 16.27
C VAL A 110 13.44 4.92 17.78
N SER A 111 14.64 4.76 18.33
CA SER A 111 14.83 4.62 19.78
C SER A 111 14.45 5.90 20.52
N VAL A 112 13.98 5.74 21.76
CA VAL A 112 13.79 6.86 22.70
C VAL A 112 15.15 7.48 23.03
N GLU A 113 15.21 8.81 23.06
CA GLU A 113 16.46 9.57 23.25
C GLU A 113 16.38 10.51 24.45
N ASN A 114 17.53 10.86 25.00
CA ASN A 114 17.65 11.99 25.91
C ASN A 114 18.27 13.16 25.15
N VAL A 115 17.56 14.28 25.06
CA VAL A 115 18.06 15.52 24.46
C VAL A 115 17.94 16.62 25.51
N ASN A 116 19.07 17.21 25.91
CA ASN A 116 19.15 18.29 26.91
C ASN A 116 18.42 17.98 28.24
N GLY A 117 18.49 16.74 28.72
CA GLY A 117 17.82 16.34 29.97
C GLY A 117 16.32 16.09 29.83
N ARG A 118 15.79 16.02 28.60
CA ARG A 118 14.41 15.63 28.30
C ARG A 118 14.38 14.29 27.56
N THR A 119 13.50 13.40 28.03
CA THR A 119 13.22 12.14 27.33
C THR A 119 12.30 12.44 26.15
N MET A 120 12.78 12.13 24.94
CA MET A 120 12.13 12.36 23.67
C MET A 120 11.60 11.05 23.12
N VAL A 121 10.30 11.00 22.82
CA VAL A 121 9.61 9.80 22.33
C VAL A 121 9.01 10.03 20.94
N PRO A 122 8.87 8.97 20.12
CA PRO A 122 8.19 9.06 18.83
C PRO A 122 6.70 9.38 19.04
N ILE A 123 6.25 10.57 18.63
CA ILE A 123 4.86 10.99 18.88
C ILE A 123 3.86 10.05 18.21
N ARG A 124 4.14 9.62 16.98
CA ARG A 124 3.25 8.74 16.22
C ARG A 124 3.01 7.43 16.95
N PHE A 125 4.10 6.74 17.33
CA PHE A 125 4.01 5.50 18.08
C PHE A 125 3.19 5.67 19.36
N VAL A 126 3.55 6.65 20.20
CA VAL A 126 2.88 6.83 21.49
C VAL A 126 1.42 7.20 21.30
N SER A 127 1.08 8.11 20.39
CA SER A 127 -0.29 8.53 20.13
C SER A 127 -1.16 7.42 19.53
N GLU A 128 -0.64 6.63 18.59
CA GLU A 128 -1.38 5.52 17.97
C GLU A 128 -1.67 4.40 18.98
N GLN A 129 -0.70 4.06 19.84
CA GLN A 129 -0.93 3.10 20.94
C GLN A 129 -1.91 3.61 22.00
N LEU A 130 -2.08 4.94 22.09
CA LEU A 130 -3.08 5.58 22.94
C LEU A 130 -4.41 5.84 22.21
N GLY A 131 -4.62 5.26 21.02
CA GLY A 131 -5.90 5.31 20.29
C GLY A 131 -6.16 6.62 19.55
N LEU A 132 -5.13 7.42 19.29
CA LEU A 132 -5.23 8.71 18.60
C LEU A 132 -4.73 8.60 17.16
N GLN A 133 -5.36 9.34 16.26
CA GLN A 133 -4.83 9.53 14.90
C GLN A 133 -3.80 10.65 14.89
N VAL A 134 -2.70 10.47 14.15
CA VAL A 134 -1.62 11.46 14.02
C VAL A 134 -1.52 11.94 12.58
N ILE A 135 -1.84 13.22 12.39
CA ILE A 135 -1.79 13.92 11.12
C ILE A 135 -0.61 14.90 11.17
N TRP A 136 0.30 14.81 10.19
CA TRP A 136 1.41 15.75 10.05
C TRP A 136 1.13 16.70 8.89
N ASN A 137 1.17 18.01 9.16
CA ASN A 137 1.10 19.04 8.14
C ASN A 137 2.47 19.69 7.97
N GLN A 138 3.17 19.34 6.89
CA GLN A 138 4.53 19.81 6.61
C GLN A 138 4.59 21.34 6.38
N SER A 139 3.60 21.92 5.70
CA SER A 139 3.59 23.36 5.35
C SER A 139 3.44 24.25 6.58
N LEU A 140 2.58 23.82 7.50
CA LEU A 140 2.34 24.51 8.76
C LEU A 140 3.32 24.07 9.86
N ARG A 141 4.05 22.97 9.64
CA ARG A 141 4.86 22.26 10.65
C ARG A 141 4.03 21.93 11.89
N THR A 142 2.81 21.48 11.68
CA THR A 142 1.88 21.13 12.76
C THR A 142 1.63 19.62 12.81
N ILE A 143 1.55 19.08 14.02
CA ILE A 143 1.01 17.76 14.30
C ILE A 143 -0.42 17.97 14.79
N THR A 144 -1.40 17.30 14.19
CA THR A 144 -2.77 17.24 14.71
C THR A 144 -3.05 15.83 15.19
N LEU A 145 -3.40 15.74 16.46
CA LEU A 145 -3.80 14.54 17.17
C LEU A 145 -5.32 14.58 17.30
N VAL A 146 -6.00 13.49 16.96
CA VAL A 146 -7.47 13.41 17.01
C VAL A 146 -7.86 12.25 17.91
N SER A 147 -8.62 12.55 18.96
CA SER A 147 -9.26 11.59 19.86
C SER A 147 -10.49 11.00 19.22
N SER A 148 -10.70 9.70 19.41
CA SER A 148 -11.96 9.04 19.07
C SER A 148 -13.02 9.48 20.10
N GLY A 149 -13.76 10.55 19.81
CA GLY A 149 -14.79 11.09 20.72
C GLY A 149 -16.07 10.24 20.77
N PRO A 150 -16.82 10.28 21.89
CA PRO A 150 -18.05 9.53 22.09
C PRO A 150 -19.23 10.15 21.33
N THR A 151 -20.10 9.28 20.82
CA THR A 151 -21.41 9.59 20.24
C THR A 151 -22.30 10.36 21.21
N ASN A 152 -22.84 11.51 20.78
CA ASN A 152 -24.02 12.10 21.38
C ASN A 152 -25.17 12.08 20.37
N ASN A 153 -26.17 11.26 20.71
CA ASN A 153 -27.50 11.19 20.09
C ASN A 153 -28.37 12.38 20.49
N GLY A 154 -29.28 12.74 19.58
CA GLY A 154 -30.47 13.57 19.76
C GLY A 154 -30.80 14.20 18.41
N GLY A 155 -31.94 13.99 17.76
CA GLY A 155 -33.22 13.37 18.10
C GLY A 155 -34.31 14.18 17.39
N GLU A 156 -35.06 13.52 16.49
CA GLU A 156 -36.42 13.82 15.92
C GLU A 156 -36.64 15.20 15.24
N ASP A 157 -37.29 15.31 14.07
CA ASP A 157 -38.71 15.00 13.77
C ASP A 157 -38.88 14.85 12.22
N ASP A 158 -39.40 13.74 11.71
CA ASP A 158 -40.79 13.50 11.23
C ASP A 158 -41.14 14.12 9.86
N THR A 159 -41.35 13.26 8.85
CA THR A 159 -42.70 12.99 8.33
C THR A 159 -42.68 11.90 7.25
N THR A 160 -43.65 11.01 7.42
CA THR A 160 -43.96 9.79 6.68
C THR A 160 -44.68 10.07 5.36
N SER A 161 -44.38 9.27 4.33
CA SER A 161 -45.39 8.71 3.41
C SER A 161 -44.79 7.65 2.49
N GLU A 162 -45.33 6.43 2.59
CA GLU A 162 -45.27 5.32 1.64
C GLU A 162 -46.73 4.82 1.46
N PRO A 163 -47.08 3.96 0.49
CA PRO A 163 -46.30 3.45 -0.63
C PRO A 163 -47.05 3.46 -1.97
N SER A 164 -46.32 3.42 -3.09
CA SER A 164 -46.84 2.85 -4.34
C SER A 164 -45.72 2.17 -5.14
N GLN A 165 -45.90 0.87 -5.36
CA GLN A 165 -45.19 0.02 -6.32
C GLN A 165 -46.26 -0.94 -6.91
N PRO A 166 -46.03 -1.63 -8.05
CA PRO A 166 -44.85 -1.59 -8.93
C PRO A 166 -45.19 -1.48 -10.43
N SER A 167 -44.22 -1.00 -11.22
CA SER A 167 -44.16 -1.33 -12.66
C SER A 167 -42.78 -1.86 -13.01
N GLN A 168 -42.80 -3.03 -13.63
CA GLN A 168 -41.72 -3.97 -13.88
C GLN A 168 -40.74 -3.47 -14.96
N PRO A 169 -39.43 -3.80 -14.89
CA PRO A 169 -38.43 -3.35 -15.88
C PRO A 169 -38.49 -4.20 -17.16
N SER A 170 -38.40 -3.54 -18.31
CA SER A 170 -38.19 -4.15 -19.62
C SER A 170 -36.77 -4.72 -19.75
N GLN A 171 -36.67 -5.97 -20.20
CA GLN A 171 -35.42 -6.71 -20.45
C GLN A 171 -34.51 -6.02 -21.50
N PRO A 172 -33.18 -6.15 -21.40
CA PRO A 172 -32.28 -5.83 -22.49
C PRO A 172 -32.29 -6.95 -23.54
N SER A 173 -32.49 -6.58 -24.80
CA SER A 173 -32.35 -7.45 -25.96
C SER A 173 -30.89 -7.78 -26.26
N LYS A 174 -30.63 -9.08 -26.46
CA LYS A 174 -29.40 -9.71 -26.96
C LYS A 174 -28.93 -9.09 -28.30
N PRO A 175 -27.63 -8.87 -28.54
CA PRO A 175 -27.16 -8.46 -29.87
C PRO A 175 -27.12 -9.66 -30.84
N SER A 176 -27.66 -9.44 -32.03
CA SER A 176 -27.59 -10.33 -33.20
C SER A 176 -26.23 -10.22 -33.90
N THR A 177 -25.74 -11.36 -34.39
CA THR A 177 -24.64 -11.54 -35.34
C THR A 177 -24.89 -10.83 -36.68
N GLY A 178 -23.83 -10.24 -37.28
CA GLY A 178 -23.85 -9.73 -38.66
C GLY A 178 -22.65 -8.84 -39.06
N GLU A 179 -21.54 -9.49 -39.44
CA GLU A 179 -20.51 -9.17 -40.46
C GLU A 179 -19.86 -7.77 -40.68
N ASN A 180 -18.52 -7.84 -40.71
CA ASN A 180 -17.55 -7.13 -41.56
C ASN A 180 -17.53 -5.59 -41.61
N GLY A 181 -16.86 -5.02 -40.61
CA GLY A 181 -16.10 -3.78 -40.75
C GLY A 181 -14.65 -4.02 -40.32
N SER A 182 -13.73 -4.02 -41.28
CA SER A 182 -12.29 -3.92 -41.06
C SER A 182 -11.96 -2.55 -40.45
N GLY A 183 -12.25 -2.39 -39.16
CA GLY A 183 -11.69 -1.35 -38.32
C GLY A 183 -10.66 -2.02 -37.43
N THR A 184 -9.39 -1.63 -37.56
CA THR A 184 -8.39 -1.86 -36.51
C THR A 184 -8.98 -1.33 -35.21
N SER A 185 -9.48 -2.22 -34.34
CA SER A 185 -9.80 -1.88 -32.96
C SER A 185 -8.54 -1.26 -32.38
N ALA A 186 -8.56 0.05 -32.18
CA ALA A 186 -7.57 0.70 -31.34
C ALA A 186 -7.60 -0.07 -30.01
N LYS A 187 -6.47 -0.69 -29.65
CA LYS A 187 -6.36 -1.41 -28.38
C LYS A 187 -6.67 -0.39 -27.29
N LYS A 188 -7.81 -0.53 -26.61
CA LYS A 188 -8.20 0.38 -25.54
C LYS A 188 -7.17 0.25 -24.42
N GLU A 189 -6.54 1.35 -24.06
CA GLU A 189 -5.58 1.42 -22.96
C GLU A 189 -6.23 0.93 -21.65
N MET A 190 -5.49 0.15 -20.84
CA MET A 190 -5.92 -0.22 -19.50
C MET A 190 -5.89 0.99 -18.57
N ARG A 191 -7.02 1.31 -17.91
CA ARG A 191 -7.15 2.40 -16.95
C ARG A 191 -7.75 1.84 -15.66
N GLY A 192 -6.90 1.16 -14.91
CA GLY A 192 -7.28 0.35 -13.75
C GLY A 192 -7.14 1.08 -12.42
N VAL A 193 -7.89 0.64 -11.42
CA VAL A 193 -7.68 1.05 -10.03
C VAL A 193 -7.79 -0.13 -9.07
N TRP A 194 -6.86 -0.25 -8.12
CA TRP A 194 -6.96 -1.25 -7.06
C TRP A 194 -7.99 -0.84 -6.01
N VAL A 195 -8.83 -1.79 -5.63
CA VAL A 195 -9.80 -1.70 -4.53
C VAL A 195 -9.44 -2.74 -3.49
N SER A 196 -8.67 -2.32 -2.49
CA SER A 196 -8.16 -3.14 -1.41
C SER A 196 -9.18 -3.31 -0.29
N THR A 197 -9.38 -4.56 0.14
CA THR A 197 -10.33 -4.92 1.21
C THR A 197 -9.63 -5.15 2.55
N VAL A 198 -8.33 -5.48 2.53
CA VAL A 198 -7.55 -5.66 3.75
C VAL A 198 -7.56 -4.38 4.59
N SER A 199 -7.85 -4.54 5.87
CA SER A 199 -8.01 -3.44 6.84
C SER A 199 -9.06 -2.40 6.41
N ASN A 200 -10.01 -2.78 5.56
CA ASN A 200 -11.05 -1.88 5.03
C ASN A 200 -10.44 -0.64 4.35
N LEU A 201 -9.33 -0.83 3.62
CA LEU A 201 -8.55 0.27 3.06
C LEU A 201 -9.36 1.12 2.08
N ASP A 202 -9.97 0.47 1.08
CA ASP A 202 -10.78 1.14 0.05
C ASP A 202 -12.26 0.80 0.19
N TRP A 203 -12.59 -0.48 0.37
CA TRP A 203 -13.96 -0.96 0.49
C TRP A 203 -14.04 -2.33 1.20
N PRO A 204 -15.14 -2.65 1.92
CA PRO A 204 -16.10 -1.69 2.45
C PRO A 204 -15.47 -0.89 3.59
N SER A 205 -16.07 0.22 4.01
CA SER A 205 -15.64 0.90 5.23
C SER A 205 -16.00 0.08 6.47
N ASN A 206 -15.22 0.22 7.54
CA ASN A 206 -15.53 -0.45 8.81
C ASN A 206 -16.84 0.03 9.47
N LYS A 207 -17.37 1.19 9.06
CA LYS A 207 -18.68 1.69 9.50
C LYS A 207 -19.83 0.89 8.89
N SER A 208 -19.57 0.19 7.80
CA SER A 208 -20.55 -0.60 7.05
C SER A 208 -20.48 -2.10 7.39
N TYR A 209 -19.78 -2.49 8.46
CA TYR A 209 -19.73 -3.90 8.89
C TYR A 209 -21.12 -4.49 9.11
N GLY A 210 -21.39 -5.60 8.42
CA GLY A 210 -22.66 -6.31 8.48
C GLY A 210 -23.87 -5.53 7.95
N ASN A 211 -23.69 -4.34 7.37
CA ASN A 211 -24.75 -3.55 6.76
C ASN A 211 -24.68 -3.65 5.23
N ILE A 212 -25.48 -4.56 4.67
CA ILE A 212 -25.50 -4.87 3.24
C ILE A 212 -25.74 -3.63 2.39
N GLU A 213 -26.74 -2.81 2.73
CA GLU A 213 -27.11 -1.65 1.93
C GLU A 213 -26.04 -0.55 1.98
N SER A 214 -25.39 -0.33 3.12
CA SER A 214 -24.27 0.61 3.20
C SER A 214 -23.05 0.12 2.41
N GLN A 215 -22.72 -1.17 2.46
CA GLN A 215 -21.63 -1.74 1.66
C GLN A 215 -21.89 -1.59 0.15
N LYS A 216 -23.11 -1.88 -0.29
CA LYS A 216 -23.51 -1.71 -1.68
C LYS A 216 -23.43 -0.25 -2.14
N ALA A 217 -23.99 0.67 -1.34
CA ALA A 217 -23.95 2.09 -1.64
C ALA A 217 -22.53 2.66 -1.70
N GLU A 218 -21.64 2.23 -0.80
CA GLU A 218 -20.23 2.63 -0.82
C GLU A 218 -19.51 2.17 -2.09
N TYR A 219 -19.80 0.95 -2.56
CA TYR A 219 -19.17 0.43 -3.78
C TYR A 219 -19.68 1.13 -5.04
N ILE A 220 -21.00 1.36 -5.12
CA ILE A 220 -21.63 2.14 -6.19
C ILE A 220 -20.98 3.52 -6.31
N ALA A 221 -20.87 4.24 -5.19
CA ALA A 221 -20.24 5.56 -5.16
C ALA A 221 -18.75 5.49 -5.55
N LEU A 222 -18.03 4.46 -5.10
CA LEU A 222 -16.63 4.24 -5.51
C LEU A 222 -16.54 4.06 -7.03
N LEU A 223 -17.38 3.23 -7.63
CA LEU A 223 -17.40 2.99 -9.07
C LEU A 223 -17.74 4.26 -9.86
N ASP A 224 -18.75 5.01 -9.43
CA ASP A 224 -19.14 6.27 -10.06
C ASP A 224 -17.98 7.28 -10.04
N ASP A 225 -17.31 7.41 -8.88
CA ASP A 225 -16.16 8.31 -8.73
C ASP A 225 -15.02 7.92 -9.67
N VAL A 226 -14.61 6.64 -9.71
CA VAL A 226 -13.46 6.21 -10.52
C VAL A 226 -13.78 6.17 -12.02
N GLN A 227 -15.01 5.85 -12.40
CA GLN A 227 -15.47 5.95 -13.78
C GLN A 227 -15.46 7.41 -14.25
N ALA A 228 -15.91 8.35 -13.41
CA ALA A 228 -15.86 9.78 -13.70
C ALA A 228 -14.43 10.32 -13.81
N MET A 229 -13.43 9.61 -13.26
CA MET A 229 -11.99 9.90 -13.46
C MET A 229 -11.42 9.32 -14.76
N GLY A 230 -12.20 8.54 -15.53
CA GLY A 230 -11.78 7.89 -16.77
C GLY A 230 -11.31 6.43 -16.59
N MET A 231 -11.44 5.84 -15.40
CA MET A 231 -11.09 4.44 -15.19
C MET A 231 -12.05 3.52 -15.95
N ASN A 232 -11.51 2.44 -16.50
CA ASN A 232 -12.26 1.43 -17.25
C ASN A 232 -12.17 0.02 -16.65
N ALA A 233 -11.42 -0.15 -15.55
CA ALA A 233 -11.29 -1.42 -14.85
C ALA A 233 -11.10 -1.22 -13.34
N VAL A 234 -11.58 -2.19 -12.55
CA VAL A 234 -11.32 -2.28 -11.11
C VAL A 234 -10.65 -3.61 -10.77
N PHE A 235 -9.66 -3.56 -9.89
CA PHE A 235 -8.91 -4.72 -9.39
C PHE A 235 -9.26 -4.92 -7.92
N VAL A 236 -10.30 -5.72 -7.65
CA VAL A 236 -10.93 -5.79 -6.33
C VAL A 236 -10.40 -6.98 -5.54
N GLN A 237 -9.91 -6.73 -4.32
CA GLN A 237 -9.32 -7.75 -3.46
C GLN A 237 -10.39 -8.69 -2.89
N VAL A 238 -10.61 -9.83 -3.54
CA VAL A 238 -11.61 -10.82 -3.12
C VAL A 238 -11.08 -11.84 -2.10
N ARG A 239 -9.74 -11.90 -1.96
CA ARG A 239 -9.03 -12.74 -0.99
C ARG A 239 -7.86 -11.96 -0.35
N PRO A 240 -8.09 -11.24 0.76
CA PRO A 240 -7.05 -10.43 1.42
C PRO A 240 -6.07 -11.22 2.30
N SER A 241 -6.52 -12.24 3.02
CA SER A 241 -5.70 -13.02 3.97
C SER A 241 -6.29 -14.40 4.26
N ALA A 242 -6.13 -15.32 3.32
CA ALA A 242 -6.66 -16.68 3.37
C ALA A 242 -8.17 -16.84 3.61
N ASP A 243 -8.95 -15.80 3.33
CA ASP A 243 -10.40 -15.68 3.47
C ASP A 243 -11.06 -15.33 2.12
N ALA A 244 -12.38 -15.08 2.13
CA ALA A 244 -13.16 -14.77 0.94
C ALA A 244 -14.15 -13.60 1.14
N ILE A 245 -14.24 -12.76 0.12
CA ILE A 245 -15.31 -11.76 -0.09
C ILE A 245 -16.41 -12.34 -1.00
N TYR A 246 -16.63 -13.64 -0.90
CA TYR A 246 -17.59 -14.43 -1.69
C TYR A 246 -17.96 -15.70 -0.91
N PRO A 247 -19.13 -16.31 -1.18
CA PRO A 247 -19.48 -17.62 -0.64
C PRO A 247 -18.47 -18.67 -1.09
N SER A 248 -17.71 -19.22 -0.14
CA SER A 248 -16.69 -20.24 -0.41
C SER A 248 -16.92 -21.50 0.39
N LYS A 249 -16.63 -22.66 -0.23
CA LYS A 249 -16.57 -23.95 0.48
C LYS A 249 -15.18 -24.27 1.01
N LEU A 250 -14.17 -23.53 0.56
CA LEU A 250 -12.75 -23.82 0.83
C LEU A 250 -12.14 -22.90 1.86
N VAL A 251 -12.64 -21.67 1.99
CA VAL A 251 -12.04 -20.66 2.88
C VAL A 251 -13.15 -19.88 3.62
N PRO A 252 -12.87 -19.38 4.84
CA PRO A 252 -13.89 -18.67 5.60
C PRO A 252 -14.21 -17.30 5.02
N TRP A 253 -15.40 -16.78 5.34
CA TRP A 253 -15.76 -15.39 5.10
C TRP A 253 -14.75 -14.42 5.72
N SER A 254 -14.45 -13.35 4.98
CA SER A 254 -13.53 -12.34 5.45
C SER A 254 -14.07 -11.54 6.63
N THR A 255 -13.20 -11.27 7.60
CA THR A 255 -13.51 -10.37 8.72
C THR A 255 -13.88 -8.96 8.26
N TYR A 256 -13.39 -8.53 7.10
CA TYR A 256 -13.57 -7.15 6.61
C TYR A 256 -15.00 -6.86 6.15
N LEU A 257 -15.88 -7.86 6.06
CA LEU A 257 -17.30 -7.67 5.75
C LEU A 257 -18.16 -7.43 7.00
N THR A 258 -17.79 -8.00 8.15
CA THR A 258 -18.68 -8.06 9.33
C THR A 258 -18.00 -7.68 10.65
N GLY A 259 -16.68 -7.46 10.63
CA GLY A 259 -15.84 -7.34 11.82
C GLY A 259 -15.58 -8.67 12.54
N THR A 260 -16.09 -9.80 12.03
CA THR A 260 -15.91 -11.14 12.62
C THR A 260 -15.49 -12.14 11.54
N ALA A 261 -14.30 -12.73 11.67
CA ALA A 261 -13.80 -13.73 10.74
C ALA A 261 -14.75 -14.95 10.67
N GLY A 262 -15.02 -15.43 9.45
CA GLY A 262 -15.90 -16.58 9.19
C GLY A 262 -17.41 -16.30 9.30
N LYS A 263 -17.82 -15.09 9.70
CA LYS A 263 -19.24 -14.74 9.78
C LYS A 263 -19.79 -14.39 8.40
N ASP A 264 -20.86 -15.10 8.02
CA ASP A 264 -21.63 -14.85 6.81
C ASP A 264 -22.22 -13.42 6.82
N PRO A 265 -21.98 -12.61 5.77
CA PRO A 265 -22.51 -11.24 5.67
C PRO A 265 -24.00 -11.18 5.28
N GLY A 266 -24.62 -12.30 4.92
CA GLY A 266 -26.04 -12.40 4.53
C GLY A 266 -26.32 -12.13 3.05
N TYR A 267 -25.29 -12.00 2.22
CA TYR A 267 -25.38 -11.86 0.76
C TYR A 267 -24.09 -12.35 0.09
N ASP A 268 -24.11 -12.46 -1.23
CA ASP A 268 -22.91 -12.69 -2.05
C ASP A 268 -22.35 -11.33 -2.51
N PRO A 269 -21.25 -10.83 -1.90
CA PRO A 269 -20.69 -9.54 -2.28
C PRO A 269 -20.10 -9.60 -3.69
N LEU A 270 -19.32 -10.63 -4.01
CA LEU A 270 -18.61 -10.72 -5.27
C LEU A 270 -19.56 -10.66 -6.49
N GLN A 271 -20.69 -11.36 -6.43
CA GLN A 271 -21.69 -11.27 -7.49
C GLN A 271 -22.17 -9.83 -7.71
N PHE A 272 -22.51 -9.12 -6.63
CA PHE A 272 -22.93 -7.72 -6.70
C PHE A 272 -21.83 -6.81 -7.25
N LEU A 273 -20.58 -6.98 -6.78
CA LEU A 273 -19.45 -6.14 -7.21
C LEU A 273 -19.19 -6.27 -8.72
N ILE A 274 -19.29 -7.49 -9.25
CA ILE A 274 -19.13 -7.75 -10.69
C ILE A 274 -20.26 -7.09 -11.49
N GLU A 275 -21.51 -7.36 -11.12
CA GLU A 275 -22.69 -6.82 -11.84
C GLU A 275 -22.72 -5.29 -11.86
N GLU A 276 -22.38 -4.64 -10.75
CA GLU A 276 -22.27 -3.18 -10.65
C GLU A 276 -21.17 -2.59 -11.53
N THR A 277 -20.04 -3.29 -11.62
CA THR A 277 -18.89 -2.90 -12.44
C THR A 277 -19.25 -3.02 -13.92
N HIS A 278 -19.81 -4.16 -14.33
CA HIS A 278 -20.22 -4.42 -15.71
C HIS A 278 -21.33 -3.49 -16.19
N ARG A 279 -22.27 -3.10 -15.32
CA ARG A 279 -23.32 -2.12 -15.69
C ARG A 279 -22.74 -0.77 -16.11
N ARG A 280 -21.54 -0.44 -15.65
CA ARG A 280 -20.79 0.76 -16.02
C ARG A 280 -19.87 0.54 -17.22
N GLY A 281 -19.89 -0.64 -17.83
CA GLY A 281 -19.01 -0.99 -18.94
C GLY A 281 -17.53 -1.02 -18.55
N MET A 282 -17.25 -1.31 -17.27
CA MET A 282 -15.90 -1.47 -16.73
C MET A 282 -15.56 -2.95 -16.58
N GLU A 283 -14.27 -3.29 -16.65
CA GLU A 283 -13.78 -4.64 -16.37
C GLU A 283 -13.62 -4.89 -14.87
N PHE A 284 -13.97 -6.09 -14.42
CA PHE A 284 -13.76 -6.57 -13.06
C PHE A 284 -12.65 -7.63 -13.02
N HIS A 285 -11.53 -7.28 -12.38
CA HIS A 285 -10.42 -8.19 -12.13
C HIS A 285 -10.42 -8.63 -10.67
N ALA A 286 -10.63 -9.92 -10.41
CA ALA A 286 -10.61 -10.49 -9.07
C ALA A 286 -9.17 -10.59 -8.56
N TRP A 287 -8.85 -9.84 -7.52
CA TRP A 287 -7.52 -9.80 -6.91
C TRP A 287 -7.41 -10.74 -5.70
N PHE A 288 -6.41 -11.61 -5.74
CA PHE A 288 -6.07 -12.54 -4.67
C PHE A 288 -4.69 -12.24 -4.11
N ASN A 289 -4.60 -12.16 -2.78
CA ASN A 289 -3.33 -12.37 -2.11
C ASN A 289 -3.07 -13.89 -2.02
N PRO A 290 -1.97 -14.42 -2.57
CA PRO A 290 -1.81 -15.86 -2.68
C PRO A 290 -1.41 -16.50 -1.34
N PHE A 291 -0.35 -16.02 -0.69
CA PHE A 291 0.31 -16.75 0.41
C PHE A 291 0.12 -16.14 1.80
N ARG A 292 -0.54 -15.00 1.96
CA ARG A 292 -0.87 -14.48 3.31
C ARG A 292 -1.96 -15.33 3.94
N ALA A 293 -1.66 -15.95 5.09
CA ALA A 293 -2.65 -16.66 5.89
C ALA A 293 -3.33 -15.74 6.92
N SER A 294 -2.59 -14.85 7.57
CA SER A 294 -3.17 -13.90 8.53
C SER A 294 -2.26 -12.71 8.74
N THR A 295 -2.85 -11.55 9.03
CA THR A 295 -2.14 -10.32 9.42
C THR A 295 -1.74 -10.29 10.90
N GLY A 296 -2.25 -11.23 11.72
CA GLY A 296 -1.81 -11.49 13.09
C GLY A 296 -1.22 -12.90 13.22
N THR A 297 -0.89 -13.32 14.46
CA THR A 297 -0.34 -14.67 14.71
C THR A 297 -1.17 -15.53 15.66
N ASP A 298 -2.25 -14.98 16.19
CA ASP A 298 -3.15 -15.68 17.11
C ASP A 298 -4.18 -16.48 16.32
N THR A 299 -3.94 -17.78 16.16
CA THR A 299 -4.82 -18.68 15.41
C THR A 299 -6.14 -18.94 16.12
N THR A 300 -6.26 -18.67 17.44
CA THR A 300 -7.50 -18.85 18.19
C THR A 300 -8.59 -17.85 17.78
N LYS A 301 -8.20 -16.75 17.12
CA LYS A 301 -9.09 -15.74 16.52
C LYS A 301 -9.53 -16.10 15.10
N LEU A 302 -9.01 -17.19 14.53
CA LEU A 302 -9.33 -17.65 13.19
C LEU A 302 -10.41 -18.75 13.25
N PRO A 303 -11.33 -18.82 12.27
CA PRO A 303 -12.32 -19.88 12.19
C PRO A 303 -11.68 -21.28 12.17
N ALA A 304 -12.42 -22.30 12.64
CA ALA A 304 -11.91 -23.67 12.68
C ALA A 304 -11.54 -24.21 11.27
N ASN A 305 -12.30 -23.81 10.25
CA ASN A 305 -12.06 -24.16 8.85
C ASN A 305 -11.07 -23.22 8.12
N HIS A 306 -10.31 -22.41 8.87
CA HIS A 306 -9.27 -21.57 8.29
C HIS A 306 -8.02 -22.41 8.03
N VAL A 307 -7.31 -22.19 6.92
CA VAL A 307 -6.10 -22.97 6.54
C VAL A 307 -5.06 -23.07 7.65
N ALA A 308 -4.90 -22.03 8.46
CA ALA A 308 -3.97 -22.03 9.58
C ALA A 308 -4.35 -22.95 10.75
N ASN A 309 -5.63 -23.30 10.87
CA ASN A 309 -6.16 -24.24 11.86
C ASN A 309 -6.31 -25.66 11.28
N GLU A 310 -6.74 -25.79 10.02
CA GLU A 310 -6.87 -27.10 9.35
C GLU A 310 -5.51 -27.71 8.97
N HIS A 311 -4.57 -26.88 8.55
CA HIS A 311 -3.24 -27.27 8.07
C HIS A 311 -2.14 -26.46 8.75
N PRO A 312 -1.96 -26.61 10.09
CA PRO A 312 -0.92 -25.87 10.82
C PRO A 312 0.50 -26.22 10.33
N ASP A 313 0.70 -27.40 9.74
CA ASP A 313 1.95 -27.82 9.11
C ASP A 313 2.27 -27.05 7.82
N TRP A 314 1.29 -26.36 7.23
CA TRP A 314 1.50 -25.49 6.06
C TRP A 314 1.91 -24.07 6.43
N ILE A 315 1.87 -23.69 7.70
CA ILE A 315 2.00 -22.30 8.12
C ILE A 315 3.41 -21.97 8.60
N VAL A 316 3.93 -20.85 8.10
CA VAL A 316 5.15 -20.23 8.61
C VAL A 316 4.80 -18.91 9.28
N LYS A 317 5.15 -18.78 10.56
CA LYS A 317 5.09 -17.50 11.29
C LYS A 317 6.31 -16.67 10.98
N PHE A 318 6.12 -15.47 10.46
CA PHE A 318 7.21 -14.56 10.12
C PHE A 318 6.77 -13.10 10.26
N GLY A 319 7.61 -12.24 10.84
CA GLY A 319 7.34 -10.80 10.94
C GLY A 319 5.99 -10.43 11.58
N GLY A 320 5.53 -11.20 12.59
CA GLY A 320 4.24 -10.96 13.25
C GLY A 320 3.01 -11.36 12.43
N LYS A 321 3.18 -12.14 11.36
CA LYS A 321 2.11 -12.62 10.47
C LYS A 321 2.21 -14.13 10.25
N LEU A 322 1.15 -14.71 9.68
CA LEU A 322 1.13 -16.10 9.23
C LEU A 322 1.13 -16.15 7.70
N TYR A 323 1.94 -17.05 7.14
CA TYR A 323 2.04 -17.30 5.70
C TYR A 323 1.79 -18.76 5.40
N ILE A 324 1.06 -19.03 4.31
CA ILE A 324 0.98 -20.34 3.68
C ILE A 324 2.33 -20.60 3.02
N ASN A 325 3.01 -21.69 3.35
CA ASN A 325 4.34 -22.00 2.87
C ASN A 325 4.31 -22.36 1.37
N PRO A 326 4.90 -21.54 0.48
CA PRO A 326 4.85 -21.81 -0.96
C PRO A 326 5.58 -23.09 -1.35
N GLY A 327 6.48 -23.60 -0.50
CA GLY A 327 7.24 -24.83 -0.75
C GLY A 327 6.47 -26.14 -0.60
N ILE A 328 5.20 -26.09 -0.17
CA ILE A 328 4.36 -27.28 0.00
C ILE A 328 3.40 -27.37 -1.20
N PRO A 329 3.50 -28.42 -2.06
CA PRO A 329 2.66 -28.56 -3.24
C PRO A 329 1.15 -28.56 -2.93
N GLU A 330 0.74 -29.22 -1.86
CA GLU A 330 -0.66 -29.29 -1.44
C GLU A 330 -1.20 -27.92 -1.01
N ALA A 331 -0.35 -27.09 -0.39
CA ALA A 331 -0.70 -25.72 -0.01
C ALA A 331 -0.89 -24.81 -1.23
N ARG A 332 -0.04 -24.97 -2.26
CA ARG A 332 -0.23 -24.30 -3.56
C ARG A 332 -1.53 -24.72 -4.23
N GLU A 333 -1.84 -26.02 -4.22
CA GLU A 333 -3.06 -26.56 -4.81
C GLU A 333 -4.33 -26.02 -4.13
N HIS A 334 -4.32 -25.89 -2.80
CA HIS A 334 -5.44 -25.28 -2.08
C HIS A 334 -5.68 -23.83 -2.55
N ILE A 335 -4.62 -23.03 -2.71
CA ILE A 335 -4.75 -21.64 -3.19
C ILE A 335 -5.31 -21.63 -4.62
N ILE A 336 -4.79 -22.48 -5.52
CA ILE A 336 -5.31 -22.61 -6.90
C ILE A 336 -6.80 -22.99 -6.87
N SER A 337 -7.19 -23.94 -6.02
CA SER A 337 -8.59 -24.38 -5.89
C SER A 337 -9.52 -23.25 -5.43
N ALA A 338 -9.07 -22.42 -4.47
CA ALA A 338 -9.84 -21.26 -4.02
C ALA A 338 -10.00 -20.20 -5.13
N ILE A 339 -8.94 -19.93 -5.90
CA ILE A 339 -9.03 -19.04 -7.06
C ILE A 339 -9.97 -19.62 -8.12
N MET A 340 -9.89 -20.93 -8.38
CA MET A 340 -10.73 -21.61 -9.34
C MET A 340 -12.21 -21.68 -8.92
N GLU A 341 -12.54 -21.62 -7.63
CA GLU A 341 -13.94 -21.46 -7.19
C GLU A 341 -14.53 -20.15 -7.75
N VAL A 342 -13.73 -19.07 -7.75
CA VAL A 342 -14.14 -17.80 -8.36
C VAL A 342 -14.20 -17.88 -9.88
N VAL A 343 -13.16 -18.41 -10.53
CA VAL A 343 -13.11 -18.55 -12.01
C VAL A 343 -14.27 -19.39 -12.52
N ASN A 344 -14.68 -20.43 -11.79
CA ASN A 344 -15.79 -21.30 -12.17
C ASN A 344 -17.17 -20.69 -11.91
N GLY A 345 -17.29 -19.85 -10.88
CA GLY A 345 -18.59 -19.39 -10.37
C GLY A 345 -19.04 -18.02 -10.86
N TYR A 346 -18.09 -17.14 -11.21
CA TYR A 346 -18.39 -15.71 -11.38
C TYR A 346 -17.91 -15.17 -12.72
N ASP A 347 -18.60 -14.17 -13.24
CA ASP A 347 -18.30 -13.51 -14.53
C ASP A 347 -17.21 -12.44 -14.39
N ILE A 348 -16.01 -12.86 -13.96
CA ILE A 348 -14.83 -11.98 -13.88
C ILE A 348 -14.19 -11.79 -15.26
N ASP A 349 -13.58 -10.63 -15.49
CA ASP A 349 -12.81 -10.32 -16.70
C ASP A 349 -11.32 -10.67 -16.56
N GLY A 350 -10.86 -10.85 -15.32
CA GLY A 350 -9.51 -11.30 -15.05
C GLY A 350 -9.23 -11.78 -13.63
N VAL A 351 -8.15 -12.54 -13.50
CA VAL A 351 -7.53 -12.98 -12.25
C VAL A 351 -6.26 -12.16 -12.04
N HIS A 352 -6.17 -11.52 -10.88
CA HIS A 352 -5.03 -10.68 -10.51
C HIS A 352 -4.35 -11.19 -9.24
N LEU A 353 -3.01 -11.28 -9.26
CA LEU A 353 -2.19 -11.49 -8.06
C LEU A 353 -1.37 -10.25 -7.75
N ASP A 354 -1.16 -9.97 -6.46
CA ASP A 354 -0.24 -8.92 -5.98
C ASP A 354 1.19 -9.45 -5.78
N ASP A 355 2.02 -8.69 -5.06
CA ASP A 355 3.44 -8.90 -4.87
C ASP A 355 3.82 -9.84 -3.71
N TYR A 356 2.84 -10.33 -2.95
CA TYR A 356 3.08 -11.09 -1.71
C TYR A 356 3.28 -12.59 -1.96
N PHE A 357 4.46 -12.91 -2.49
CA PHE A 357 4.97 -14.28 -2.58
C PHE A 357 5.58 -14.72 -1.24
N TYR A 358 6.91 -14.77 -1.12
CA TYR A 358 7.57 -14.86 0.18
C TYR A 358 7.68 -13.46 0.82
N PRO A 359 7.66 -13.36 2.16
CA PRO A 359 7.81 -12.08 2.84
C PRO A 359 9.24 -11.55 2.77
N THR A 360 9.36 -10.23 2.73
CA THR A 360 10.64 -9.52 2.77
C THR A 360 11.13 -9.34 4.21
N GLY A 361 12.41 -9.01 4.38
CA GLY A 361 12.99 -8.67 5.69
C GLY A 361 13.63 -9.83 6.44
N GLU A 362 13.93 -10.95 5.76
CA GLU A 362 14.74 -12.01 6.36
C GLU A 362 16.13 -11.51 6.76
N THR A 363 16.59 -11.90 7.94
CA THR A 363 17.94 -11.65 8.45
C THR A 363 18.61 -12.97 8.82
N ALA A 364 19.85 -12.95 9.29
CA ALA A 364 20.48 -14.17 9.81
C ALA A 364 19.74 -14.75 11.04
N SER A 365 19.11 -13.90 11.86
CA SER A 365 18.42 -14.29 13.09
C SER A 365 16.90 -14.42 12.95
N SER A 366 16.32 -13.95 11.84
CA SER A 366 14.89 -14.06 11.54
C SER A 366 14.73 -14.57 10.12
N LYS A 367 14.53 -15.89 9.99
CA LYS A 367 14.36 -16.58 8.71
C LYS A 367 12.93 -17.00 8.50
N PHE A 368 12.50 -17.06 7.24
CA PHE A 368 11.30 -17.78 6.86
C PHE A 368 11.59 -19.28 7.03
N ASN A 369 10.93 -19.92 8.00
CA ASN A 369 11.29 -21.25 8.48
C ASN A 369 10.70 -22.36 7.60
N ASP A 370 11.32 -22.58 6.44
CA ASP A 370 10.97 -23.60 5.44
C ASP A 370 12.16 -24.53 5.14
N ASP A 371 13.12 -24.70 6.07
CA ASP A 371 14.25 -25.63 5.88
C ASP A 371 13.78 -27.08 5.75
N SER A 372 12.88 -27.53 6.63
CA SER A 372 12.32 -28.89 6.56
C SER A 372 11.54 -29.10 5.26
N THR A 373 10.79 -28.08 4.82
CA THR A 373 10.07 -28.08 3.54
C THR A 373 11.04 -28.18 2.37
N PHE A 374 12.14 -27.43 2.39
CA PHE A 374 13.19 -27.50 1.38
C PHE A 374 13.76 -28.92 1.26
N TYR A 375 14.14 -29.56 2.37
CA TYR A 375 14.67 -30.92 2.31
C TYR A 375 13.63 -31.95 1.84
N LYS A 376 12.37 -31.77 2.21
CA LYS A 376 11.28 -32.70 1.86
C LYS A 376 10.85 -32.57 0.39
N TYR A 377 10.74 -31.36 -0.14
CA TYR A 377 10.10 -31.06 -1.42
C TYR A 377 11.06 -30.54 -2.52
N ASN A 378 12.37 -30.62 -2.33
CA ASN A 378 13.37 -30.28 -3.36
C ASN A 378 13.74 -31.50 -4.22
N SER A 379 12.76 -32.04 -4.96
CA SER A 379 12.94 -33.23 -5.81
C SER A 379 13.96 -33.01 -6.94
N MET A 380 14.08 -31.77 -7.43
CA MET A 380 15.06 -31.38 -8.45
C MET A 380 16.48 -31.21 -7.91
N LYS A 381 16.69 -31.37 -6.60
CA LYS A 381 18.00 -31.26 -5.93
C LYS A 381 18.70 -29.93 -6.21
N LEU A 382 17.93 -28.83 -6.25
CA LEU A 382 18.48 -27.49 -6.37
C LEU A 382 19.40 -27.20 -5.18
N SER A 383 20.64 -26.80 -5.45
CA SER A 383 21.65 -26.54 -4.42
C SER A 383 21.41 -25.22 -3.68
N ASN A 384 20.68 -24.29 -4.29
CA ASN A 384 20.36 -22.98 -3.74
C ASN A 384 18.90 -22.93 -3.30
N LYS A 385 18.67 -22.62 -2.02
CA LYS A 385 17.32 -22.50 -1.46
C LYS A 385 16.50 -21.37 -2.09
N GLY A 386 17.14 -20.27 -2.48
CA GLY A 386 16.48 -19.18 -3.19
C GLY A 386 16.00 -19.59 -4.59
N ASP A 387 16.78 -20.40 -5.31
CA ASP A 387 16.34 -20.98 -6.60
C ASP A 387 15.15 -21.92 -6.39
N TRP A 388 15.18 -22.75 -5.34
CA TRP A 388 14.04 -23.59 -4.99
C TRP A 388 12.78 -22.78 -4.63
N ARG A 389 12.93 -21.69 -3.86
CA ARG A 389 11.81 -20.79 -3.56
C ARG A 389 11.23 -20.17 -4.83
N ARG A 390 12.08 -19.67 -5.75
CA ARG A 390 11.64 -19.16 -7.06
C ARG A 390 10.92 -20.24 -7.87
N ASP A 391 11.43 -21.46 -7.87
CA ASP A 391 10.83 -22.57 -8.59
C ASP A 391 9.44 -22.94 -8.06
N ASN A 392 9.24 -22.93 -6.75
CA ASN A 392 7.91 -23.12 -6.17
C ASN A 392 6.90 -22.05 -6.63
N ILE A 393 7.33 -20.79 -6.72
CA ILE A 393 6.47 -19.71 -7.23
C ILE A 393 6.24 -19.86 -8.74
N ASN A 394 7.26 -20.26 -9.50
CA ASN A 394 7.14 -20.53 -10.93
C ASN A 394 6.10 -21.62 -11.22
N ASP A 395 6.16 -22.74 -10.50
CA ASP A 395 5.20 -23.84 -10.59
C ASP A 395 3.78 -23.36 -10.27
N PHE A 396 3.62 -22.56 -9.20
CA PHE A 396 2.34 -21.94 -8.86
C PHE A 396 1.77 -21.08 -10.00
N VAL A 397 2.58 -20.13 -10.51
CA VAL A 397 2.18 -19.17 -11.55
C VAL A 397 1.81 -19.89 -12.84
N GLN A 398 2.69 -20.80 -13.30
CA GLN A 398 2.46 -21.57 -14.52
C GLN A 398 1.18 -22.40 -14.42
N LYS A 399 1.02 -23.13 -13.31
CA LYS A 399 -0.14 -24.02 -13.12
C LYS A 399 -1.44 -23.24 -13.00
N LEU A 400 -1.44 -22.13 -12.26
CA LEU A 400 -2.62 -21.29 -12.13
C LEU A 400 -3.03 -20.71 -13.48
N GLY A 401 -2.11 -20.08 -14.21
CA GLY A 401 -2.41 -19.52 -15.53
C GLY A 401 -2.95 -20.56 -16.52
N GLY A 402 -2.32 -21.75 -16.56
CA GLY A 402 -2.81 -22.85 -17.39
C GLY A 402 -4.22 -23.33 -17.01
N THR A 403 -4.52 -23.41 -15.71
CA THR A 403 -5.82 -23.85 -15.21
C THR A 403 -6.91 -22.81 -15.45
N VAL A 404 -6.59 -21.52 -15.29
CA VAL A 404 -7.48 -20.40 -15.59
C VAL A 404 -7.87 -20.43 -17.07
N HIS A 405 -6.90 -20.48 -17.98
CA HIS A 405 -7.17 -20.45 -19.42
C HIS A 405 -7.81 -21.72 -19.96
N GLN A 406 -7.53 -22.88 -19.34
CA GLN A 406 -8.26 -24.10 -19.66
C GLN A 406 -9.77 -23.94 -19.40
N LYS A 407 -10.14 -23.19 -18.36
CA LYS A 407 -11.54 -22.98 -17.97
C LYS A 407 -12.20 -21.79 -18.67
N LYS A 408 -11.50 -20.66 -18.72
CA LYS A 408 -11.94 -19.38 -19.29
C LYS A 408 -10.82 -18.80 -20.16
N PRO A 409 -10.75 -19.18 -21.45
CA PRO A 409 -9.64 -18.80 -22.32
C PRO A 409 -9.58 -17.31 -22.68
N ASN A 410 -10.64 -16.54 -22.39
CA ASN A 410 -10.77 -15.14 -22.80
C ASN A 410 -10.58 -14.13 -21.64
N ILE A 411 -10.46 -14.60 -20.39
CA ILE A 411 -10.21 -13.70 -19.26
C ILE A 411 -8.71 -13.49 -19.11
N SER A 412 -8.30 -12.35 -18.54
CA SER A 412 -6.89 -12.07 -18.32
C SER A 412 -6.37 -12.74 -17.05
N TYR A 413 -5.12 -13.18 -17.04
CA TYR A 413 -4.37 -13.59 -15.86
C TYR A 413 -3.10 -12.75 -15.74
N GLY A 414 -2.96 -11.99 -14.64
CA GLY A 414 -1.77 -11.17 -14.46
C GLY A 414 -1.37 -10.90 -13.02
N ILE A 415 -0.18 -10.35 -12.89
CA ILE A 415 0.52 -10.23 -11.60
C ILE A 415 1.12 -8.83 -11.46
N SER A 416 0.98 -8.24 -10.28
CA SER A 416 1.58 -6.96 -9.89
C SER A 416 2.79 -7.17 -8.97
N PRO A 417 4.02 -7.33 -9.50
CA PRO A 417 5.22 -7.51 -8.69
C PRO A 417 5.79 -6.18 -8.19
N TYR A 418 6.77 -6.26 -7.28
CA TYR A 418 7.64 -5.13 -6.95
C TYR A 418 8.23 -4.49 -8.22
N GLY A 419 8.27 -3.15 -8.25
CA GLY A 419 8.72 -2.40 -9.43
C GLY A 419 10.19 -2.58 -9.81
N VAL A 420 11.02 -3.18 -8.96
CA VAL A 420 12.40 -3.59 -9.30
C VAL A 420 12.47 -5.10 -9.32
N TRP A 421 12.71 -5.72 -10.49
CA TRP A 421 12.97 -7.16 -10.58
C TRP A 421 14.31 -7.51 -9.94
N ARG A 422 15.40 -6.88 -10.42
CA ARG A 422 16.76 -6.92 -9.87
C ARG A 422 17.49 -5.61 -10.12
N ASN A 423 18.36 -5.23 -9.19
CA ASN A 423 19.30 -4.12 -9.43
C ASN A 423 20.41 -4.58 -10.38
N GLN A 424 20.92 -3.68 -11.21
CA GLN A 424 22.04 -3.93 -12.13
C GLN A 424 23.31 -4.46 -11.43
N ALA A 425 23.51 -4.04 -10.16
CA ALA A 425 24.62 -4.51 -9.35
C ALA A 425 24.50 -5.99 -8.93
N SER A 426 23.28 -6.53 -8.87
CA SER A 426 23.01 -7.94 -8.58
C SER A 426 23.00 -8.81 -9.84
N ASP A 427 22.58 -8.22 -10.97
CA ASP A 427 22.51 -8.86 -12.27
C ASP A 427 22.72 -7.78 -13.34
N VAL A 428 23.70 -7.93 -14.23
CA VAL A 428 24.06 -6.91 -15.23
C VAL A 428 22.91 -6.55 -16.19
N THR A 429 21.91 -7.42 -16.30
CA THR A 429 20.70 -7.21 -17.10
C THR A 429 19.52 -6.65 -16.29
N GLY A 430 19.71 -6.42 -14.99
CA GLY A 430 18.74 -5.75 -14.12
C GLY A 430 18.69 -4.23 -14.36
N SER A 431 17.71 -3.58 -13.74
CA SER A 431 17.51 -2.13 -13.88
C SER A 431 18.62 -1.35 -13.20
N ASN A 432 19.01 -0.20 -13.76
CA ASN A 432 20.00 0.71 -13.16
C ASN A 432 19.43 1.43 -11.93
N THR A 433 19.25 0.66 -10.86
CA THR A 433 18.62 1.07 -9.60
C THR A 433 19.42 0.56 -8.40
N LYS A 434 19.10 1.09 -7.23
CA LYS A 434 19.66 0.70 -5.92
C LYS A 434 18.55 0.47 -4.91
N ALA A 435 17.52 -0.27 -5.29
CA ALA A 435 16.42 -0.61 -4.41
C ALA A 435 16.86 -1.61 -3.34
N SER A 436 16.40 -1.43 -2.11
CA SER A 436 16.69 -2.34 -0.99
C SER A 436 15.89 -3.63 -1.04
N VAL A 437 14.79 -3.65 -1.82
CA VAL A 437 13.90 -4.79 -2.02
C VAL A 437 13.71 -4.94 -3.53
N SER A 438 13.77 -6.17 -4.01
CA SER A 438 13.54 -6.53 -5.41
C SER A 438 12.69 -7.81 -5.50
N ALA A 439 11.95 -7.97 -6.59
CA ALA A 439 11.05 -9.11 -6.79
C ALA A 439 11.83 -10.44 -6.78
N TYR A 440 12.94 -10.52 -7.52
CA TYR A 440 13.70 -11.76 -7.65
C TYR A 440 14.45 -12.14 -6.38
N ASP A 441 15.10 -11.16 -5.73
CA ASP A 441 16.03 -11.43 -4.62
C ASP A 441 15.32 -11.43 -3.26
N SER A 442 14.22 -10.68 -3.11
CA SER A 442 13.57 -10.48 -1.80
C SER A 442 12.25 -11.23 -1.64
N THR A 443 11.46 -11.37 -2.71
CA THR A 443 10.17 -12.10 -2.67
C THR A 443 10.19 -13.41 -3.46
N TYR A 444 11.31 -13.73 -4.11
CA TYR A 444 11.51 -14.90 -4.96
C TYR A 444 10.51 -14.97 -6.13
N ALA A 445 10.12 -13.80 -6.65
CA ALA A 445 9.30 -13.64 -7.84
C ALA A 445 10.19 -13.48 -9.09
N ASP A 446 10.31 -14.54 -9.89
CA ASP A 446 11.09 -14.52 -11.13
C ASP A 446 10.25 -14.04 -12.33
N VAL A 447 9.85 -12.77 -12.26
CA VAL A 447 8.92 -12.16 -13.23
C VAL A 447 9.41 -12.26 -14.67
N ARG A 448 10.73 -12.10 -14.90
CA ARG A 448 11.33 -12.28 -16.22
C ARG A 448 11.02 -13.64 -16.81
N LYS A 449 11.13 -14.72 -16.01
CA LYS A 449 10.81 -16.07 -16.47
C LYS A 449 9.33 -16.20 -16.83
N TRP A 450 8.43 -15.58 -16.06
CA TRP A 450 6.99 -15.59 -16.35
C TRP A 450 6.67 -14.89 -17.67
N ILE A 451 7.34 -13.75 -17.93
CA ILE A 451 7.20 -13.00 -19.19
C ILE A 451 7.73 -13.80 -20.37
N GLN A 452 8.96 -14.33 -20.28
CA GLN A 452 9.60 -15.06 -21.37
C GLN A 452 8.87 -16.33 -21.77
N ASN A 453 8.17 -16.96 -20.84
CA ASN A 453 7.38 -18.16 -21.11
C ASN A 453 5.88 -17.86 -21.33
N GLU A 454 5.48 -16.58 -21.31
CA GLU A 454 4.10 -16.12 -21.46
C GLU A 454 3.12 -16.85 -20.52
N TRP A 455 3.54 -17.06 -19.27
CA TRP A 455 2.71 -17.70 -18.24
C TRP A 455 1.65 -16.78 -17.64
N VAL A 456 1.74 -15.49 -17.94
CA VAL A 456 0.82 -14.42 -17.56
C VAL A 456 0.49 -13.62 -18.82
N ASP A 457 -0.74 -13.12 -18.93
CA ASP A 457 -1.16 -12.27 -20.04
C ASP A 457 -0.75 -10.81 -19.84
N TYR A 458 -0.55 -10.41 -18.58
CA TYR A 458 -0.03 -9.11 -18.26
C TYR A 458 0.80 -9.09 -16.98
N VAL A 459 1.69 -8.09 -16.89
CA VAL A 459 2.41 -7.72 -15.67
C VAL A 459 2.14 -6.26 -15.32
N THR A 460 2.09 -5.97 -14.02
CA THR A 460 1.91 -4.62 -13.50
C THR A 460 2.97 -4.25 -12.47
N PRO A 461 4.22 -3.98 -12.86
CA PRO A 461 5.24 -3.55 -11.90
C PRO A 461 4.82 -2.33 -11.11
N GLN A 462 4.99 -2.41 -9.80
CA GLN A 462 4.70 -1.34 -8.85
C GLN A 462 5.79 -0.26 -8.86
N ILE A 463 5.78 0.63 -9.85
CA ILE A 463 6.75 1.73 -9.99
C ILE A 463 6.31 2.91 -9.11
N TYR A 464 6.36 2.71 -7.79
CA TYR A 464 5.86 3.66 -6.80
C TYR A 464 6.88 4.74 -6.42
N TRP A 465 7.69 5.20 -7.36
CA TRP A 465 8.72 6.21 -7.12
C TRP A 465 8.56 7.36 -8.11
N SER A 466 9.03 8.54 -7.73
CA SER A 466 8.94 9.71 -8.59
C SER A 466 10.03 9.72 -9.67
N MET A 467 9.78 10.50 -10.73
CA MET A 467 10.77 10.88 -11.74
C MET A 467 11.98 11.62 -11.15
N THR A 468 11.88 12.13 -9.91
CA THR A 468 12.96 12.85 -9.24
C THR A 468 13.85 11.93 -8.38
N ARG A 469 13.39 10.73 -8.03
CA ARG A 469 14.12 9.84 -7.11
C ARG A 469 15.23 9.06 -7.82
N THR A 470 16.42 9.65 -7.92
CA THR A 470 17.54 9.12 -8.72
C THR A 470 18.01 7.69 -8.41
N ILE A 471 17.83 7.18 -7.19
CA ILE A 471 18.28 5.81 -6.85
C ILE A 471 17.34 4.72 -7.39
N VAL A 472 16.12 5.09 -7.78
CA VAL A 472 15.05 4.19 -8.25
C VAL A 472 14.05 5.03 -9.06
N ARG A 473 14.55 5.64 -10.13
CA ARG A 473 13.82 6.66 -10.90
C ARG A 473 12.75 5.99 -11.76
N TYR A 474 11.59 6.62 -11.86
CA TYR A 474 10.42 6.07 -12.55
C TYR A 474 10.69 5.68 -14.01
N ASP A 475 11.18 6.63 -14.80
CA ASP A 475 11.50 6.47 -16.24
C ASP A 475 12.48 5.32 -16.50
N ILE A 476 13.53 5.20 -15.68
CA ILE A 476 14.50 4.10 -15.78
C ILE A 476 13.83 2.74 -15.61
N LEU A 477 12.81 2.65 -14.74
CA LEU A 477 12.06 1.42 -14.54
C LEU A 477 11.02 1.18 -15.63
N ALA A 478 10.32 2.23 -16.08
CA ALA A 478 9.36 2.12 -17.18
C ALA A 478 10.05 1.61 -18.47
N ASP A 479 11.19 2.20 -18.85
CA ASP A 479 11.99 1.75 -20.00
C ASP A 479 12.48 0.30 -19.83
N TRP A 480 12.94 -0.06 -18.63
CA TRP A 480 13.45 -1.39 -18.35
C TRP A 480 12.34 -2.44 -18.47
N TRP A 481 11.16 -2.21 -17.88
CA TRP A 481 10.02 -3.12 -17.99
C TRP A 481 9.47 -3.21 -19.41
N ALA A 482 9.45 -2.10 -20.15
CA ALA A 482 9.08 -2.11 -21.57
C ALA A 482 10.00 -3.02 -22.38
N ASN A 483 11.31 -2.97 -22.10
CA ASN A 483 12.27 -3.87 -22.74
C ASN A 483 12.08 -5.34 -22.32
N GLU A 484 11.64 -5.63 -21.09
CA GLU A 484 11.39 -7.01 -20.64
C GLU A 484 10.24 -7.69 -21.39
N VAL A 485 9.17 -6.97 -21.71
CA VAL A 485 8.01 -7.53 -22.42
C VAL A 485 8.18 -7.51 -23.94
N LYS A 486 9.20 -6.82 -24.46
CA LYS A 486 9.41 -6.64 -25.89
C LYS A 486 9.57 -7.98 -26.61
N GLY A 487 8.74 -8.17 -27.64
CA GLY A 487 8.73 -9.40 -28.43
C GLY A 487 7.93 -10.56 -27.81
N THR A 488 7.23 -10.32 -26.71
CA THR A 488 6.26 -11.24 -26.11
C THR A 488 4.83 -10.73 -26.32
N ASN A 489 3.85 -11.59 -26.05
CA ASN A 489 2.43 -11.25 -26.01
C ASN A 489 1.98 -10.70 -24.65
N VAL A 490 2.89 -10.62 -23.66
CA VAL A 490 2.58 -10.15 -22.31
C VAL A 490 2.38 -8.64 -22.32
N LYS A 491 1.20 -8.17 -21.91
CA LYS A 491 0.90 -6.74 -21.79
C LYS A 491 1.62 -6.16 -20.58
N LEU A 492 2.17 -4.96 -20.73
CA LEU A 492 2.73 -4.19 -19.63
C LEU A 492 1.75 -3.10 -19.20
N TYR A 493 1.36 -3.12 -17.93
CA TYR A 493 0.68 -2.00 -17.28
C TYR A 493 1.59 -1.40 -16.21
N ILE A 494 1.53 -0.10 -15.93
CA ILE A 494 2.34 0.48 -14.86
C ILE A 494 1.52 0.73 -13.59
N GLY A 495 2.03 0.28 -12.44
CA GLY A 495 1.46 0.58 -11.13
C GLY A 495 1.88 1.98 -10.65
N HIS A 496 0.91 2.86 -10.38
CA HIS A 496 1.13 4.22 -9.89
C HIS A 496 0.76 4.39 -8.42
N ALA A 497 1.38 5.38 -7.75
CA ALA A 497 1.27 5.60 -6.31
C ALA A 497 0.68 6.97 -5.92
N PRO A 498 -0.59 7.29 -6.27
CA PRO A 498 -1.23 8.52 -5.82
C PRO A 498 -1.23 8.70 -4.29
N TYR A 499 -1.15 7.60 -3.51
CA TYR A 499 -1.01 7.64 -2.05
C TYR A 499 0.24 8.39 -1.57
N LYS A 500 1.27 8.51 -2.42
CA LYS A 500 2.50 9.24 -2.10
C LYS A 500 2.42 10.74 -2.33
N ILE A 501 1.42 11.24 -3.06
CA ILE A 501 1.24 12.68 -3.27
C ILE A 501 1.06 13.36 -1.91
N SER A 502 1.75 14.49 -1.72
CA SER A 502 1.87 15.24 -0.46
C SER A 502 2.68 14.56 0.65
N THR A 503 3.31 13.42 0.40
CA THR A 503 4.26 12.85 1.36
C THR A 503 5.61 13.58 1.31
N PRO A 504 6.46 13.44 2.35
CA PRO A 504 7.81 14.01 2.34
C PRO A 504 8.78 13.34 1.35
N GLU A 505 8.39 12.25 0.70
CA GLU A 505 9.24 11.61 -0.31
C GLU A 505 9.45 12.56 -1.51
N ILE A 506 10.68 12.65 -1.99
CA ILE A 506 11.06 13.56 -3.07
C ILE A 506 10.22 13.34 -4.33
N GLY A 507 9.78 14.43 -4.97
CA GLY A 507 9.02 14.42 -6.23
C GLY A 507 7.50 14.30 -6.07
N TRP A 508 6.99 14.13 -4.84
CA TRP A 508 5.55 13.94 -4.62
C TRP A 508 4.81 15.20 -4.16
N ASN A 509 5.40 16.38 -4.32
CA ASN A 509 4.83 17.66 -3.88
C ASN A 509 3.79 18.26 -4.86
N SER A 510 3.47 17.56 -5.95
CA SER A 510 2.47 17.97 -6.95
C SER A 510 1.75 16.74 -7.49
N ALA A 511 0.44 16.86 -7.75
CA ALA A 511 -0.31 15.84 -8.49
C ALA A 511 0.13 15.71 -9.96
N GLN A 512 0.80 16.75 -10.49
CA GLN A 512 1.36 16.74 -11.85
C GLN A 512 2.39 15.62 -12.05
N GLU A 513 3.07 15.15 -10.99
CA GLU A 513 3.98 14.00 -11.06
C GLU A 513 3.29 12.76 -11.67
N ILE A 514 2.02 12.49 -11.31
CA ILE A 514 1.29 11.36 -11.89
C ILE A 514 1.00 11.60 -13.38
N ILE A 515 0.60 12.81 -13.76
CA ILE A 515 0.31 13.14 -15.15
C ILE A 515 1.58 13.08 -16.01
N ASP A 516 2.71 13.52 -15.47
CA ASP A 516 4.00 13.46 -16.16
C ASP A 516 4.48 12.01 -16.35
N GLN A 517 4.21 11.14 -15.37
CA GLN A 517 4.42 9.69 -15.52
C GLN A 517 3.53 9.08 -16.61
N LEU A 518 2.24 9.43 -16.64
CA LEU A 518 1.32 8.91 -17.67
C LEU A 518 1.73 9.38 -19.08
N LYS A 519 2.03 10.67 -19.24
CA LYS A 519 2.56 11.21 -20.50
C LYS A 519 3.90 10.59 -20.91
N TYR A 520 4.75 10.23 -19.95
CA TYR A 520 5.98 9.51 -20.25
C TYR A 520 5.66 8.14 -20.85
N ASN A 521 4.71 7.41 -20.24
CA ASN A 521 4.30 6.09 -20.69
C ASN A 521 3.72 6.08 -22.11
N GLU A 522 2.98 7.12 -22.52
CA GLU A 522 2.46 7.26 -23.90
C GLU A 522 3.55 7.17 -24.98
N ASN A 523 4.78 7.55 -24.65
CA ASN A 523 5.90 7.51 -25.59
C ASN A 523 6.53 6.11 -25.71
N ILE A 524 6.00 5.11 -25.01
CA ILE A 524 6.54 3.75 -24.95
C ILE A 524 5.47 2.77 -25.43
N SER A 525 5.62 2.28 -26.66
CA SER A 525 4.61 1.44 -27.33
C SER A 525 4.28 0.12 -26.62
N GLU A 526 5.22 -0.39 -25.82
CA GLU A 526 5.07 -1.61 -25.04
C GLU A 526 4.18 -1.41 -23.80
N ILE A 527 4.06 -0.18 -23.28
CA ILE A 527 3.17 0.14 -22.17
C ILE A 527 1.74 0.25 -22.70
N SER A 528 0.86 -0.63 -22.22
CA SER A 528 -0.53 -0.78 -22.65
C SER A 528 -1.54 -0.21 -21.65
N GLY A 529 -1.08 0.54 -20.66
CA GLY A 529 -1.91 1.26 -19.70
C GLY A 529 -1.37 1.31 -18.27
N SER A 530 -2.24 1.67 -17.34
CA SER A 530 -1.88 2.03 -15.97
C SER A 530 -2.89 1.52 -14.95
N ILE A 531 -2.41 1.19 -13.75
CA ILE A 531 -3.23 0.81 -12.59
C ILE A 531 -2.83 1.65 -11.37
N PHE A 532 -3.80 2.29 -10.71
CA PHE A 532 -3.54 3.21 -9.59
C PHE A 532 -3.76 2.54 -8.22
N PHE A 533 -2.76 2.64 -7.35
CA PHE A 533 -2.87 2.23 -5.95
C PHE A 533 -3.08 3.46 -5.04
N SER A 534 -4.25 3.66 -4.44
CA SER A 534 -5.49 2.89 -4.59
C SER A 534 -6.70 3.81 -4.76
N ALA A 535 -7.90 3.21 -4.89
CA ALA A 535 -9.15 3.94 -5.09
C ALA A 535 -9.39 5.04 -4.05
N LYS A 536 -9.11 4.78 -2.76
CA LYS A 536 -9.22 5.79 -1.69
C LYS A 536 -8.33 7.00 -1.93
N ASP A 537 -7.09 6.79 -2.36
CA ASP A 537 -6.16 7.89 -2.57
C ASP A 537 -6.49 8.70 -3.82
N LEU A 538 -7.05 8.08 -4.86
CA LEU A 538 -7.63 8.83 -5.99
C LEU A 538 -8.83 9.68 -5.52
N ARG A 539 -9.78 9.08 -4.79
CA ARG A 539 -11.00 9.73 -4.31
C ARG A 539 -10.75 10.83 -3.28
N ARG A 540 -9.64 10.77 -2.54
CA ARG A 540 -9.18 11.87 -1.66
C ARG A 540 -8.79 13.13 -2.45
N ASN A 541 -8.54 13.00 -3.75
CA ASN A 541 -8.15 14.10 -4.65
C ASN A 541 -6.91 14.88 -4.17
N PRO A 542 -5.78 14.21 -3.87
CA PRO A 542 -4.61 14.87 -3.32
C PRO A 542 -4.07 15.92 -4.30
N LEU A 543 -3.98 17.16 -3.84
CA LEU A 543 -3.51 18.31 -4.64
C LEU A 543 -4.25 18.51 -5.98
N GLY A 544 -5.52 18.11 -6.06
CA GLY A 544 -6.33 18.31 -7.28
C GLY A 544 -6.06 17.30 -8.40
N LEU A 545 -5.68 16.05 -8.06
CA LEU A 545 -5.43 14.99 -9.04
C LEU A 545 -6.65 14.63 -9.92
N ILE A 546 -7.88 14.63 -9.38
CA ILE A 546 -9.10 14.25 -10.12
C ILE A 546 -9.28 15.07 -11.41
N PRO A 547 -9.36 16.42 -11.38
CA PRO A 547 -9.53 17.19 -12.60
C PRO A 547 -8.36 17.04 -13.58
N LEU A 548 -7.16 16.72 -13.09
CA LEU A 548 -6.01 16.42 -13.94
C LEU A 548 -6.18 15.09 -14.68
N LEU A 549 -6.61 14.02 -14.00
CA LEU A 549 -6.89 12.72 -14.63
C LEU A 549 -8.07 12.81 -15.60
N GLN A 550 -9.12 13.54 -15.23
CA GLN A 550 -10.25 13.80 -16.13
C GLN A 550 -9.78 14.53 -17.39
N SER A 551 -8.98 15.59 -17.24
CA SER A 551 -8.43 16.31 -18.38
C SER A 551 -7.50 15.43 -19.23
N TYR A 552 -6.76 14.53 -18.59
CA TYR A 552 -5.85 13.61 -19.26
C TYR A 552 -6.64 12.61 -20.14
N TYR A 553 -7.56 11.84 -19.55
CA TYR A 553 -8.27 10.76 -20.24
C TYR A 553 -9.43 11.19 -21.14
N VAL A 554 -9.88 12.45 -21.07
CA VAL A 554 -10.88 13.01 -22.00
C VAL A 554 -10.25 13.41 -23.33
N ASN A 555 -8.94 13.64 -23.39
CA ASN A 555 -8.23 14.04 -24.61
C ASN A 555 -7.71 12.84 -25.45
N ASP A 556 -8.07 11.61 -25.07
CA ASP A 556 -7.69 10.35 -25.74
C ASP A 556 -8.77 9.77 -26.65
#